data_AF-A0A6G3WTP5-F1
#
_entry.id   AF-A0A6G3WTP5-F1
#
_cell.length_a   1.000
_cell.length_b   1.000
_cell.length_c   1.000
_cell.angle_alpha   90.00
_cell.angle_beta   90.00
_cell.angle_gamma   90.00
#
_symmetry.space_group_name_H-M   'P 1'
#
loop_
_entity.id
_entity.type
_entity.pdbx_description
1 polymer ?
#
loop_
_entity_poly.entity_id
_entity_poly.type
_entity_poly.pdbx_seq_one_letter_code
_entity_poly.pdbx_strand_id
1 'polypeptide(L)'
;MLVHSRAGKWATWAVFLLLFVPLFAVPLLVILAASLATNWSGAFPSGPTVERYSAATSGDSLQALTTSLVTAVAASVLALVLGG
;
A
#
# COMPACT_ATOMS: atom_id res chain seq x y z
N MET A 1 -26.32 2.24 21.15
CA MET A 1 -25.21 2.89 21.89
C MET A 1 -25.08 2.20 23.24
N LEU A 2 -24.25 1.16 23.38
CA LEU A 2 -24.23 0.34 24.61
C LEU A 2 -22.94 0.44 25.42
N VAL A 3 -21.97 1.23 24.96
CA VAL A 3 -20.69 1.40 25.63
C VAL A 3 -20.63 2.78 26.28
N HIS A 4 -21.18 2.89 27.48
CA HIS A 4 -21.30 4.17 28.20
C HIS A 4 -20.05 4.49 29.03
N SER A 5 -19.28 3.48 29.45
CA SER A 5 -18.04 3.68 30.19
C SER A 5 -16.88 4.09 29.28
N ARG A 6 -16.01 4.98 29.76
CA ARG A 6 -14.80 5.39 29.02
C ARG A 6 -13.89 4.19 28.72
N ALA A 7 -13.74 3.27 29.67
CA ALA A 7 -12.96 2.05 29.52
C ALA A 7 -13.53 1.13 28.44
N GLY A 8 -14.86 0.94 28.41
CA GLY A 8 -15.50 0.14 27.38
C GLY A 8 -15.27 0.71 25.98
N LYS A 9 -15.34 2.03 25.81
CA LYS A 9 -15.13 2.67 24.49
C LYS A 9 -13.72 2.41 23.98
N TRP A 10 -12.71 2.57 24.84
CA TRP A 10 -11.32 2.27 24.49
C TRP A 10 -11.10 0.80 24.19
N ALA A 11 -11.70 -0.12 24.97
CA ALA A 11 -11.62 -1.55 24.69
C ALA A 11 -12.22 -1.90 23.32
N THR A 12 -13.36 -1.31 22.95
CA THR A 12 -13.97 -1.51 21.63
C THR A 12 -13.07 -0.99 20.51
N TRP A 13 -12.51 0.21 20.66
CA TRP A 13 -11.55 0.76 19.69
C TRP A 13 -10.29 -0.10 19.56
N ALA A 14 -9.73 -0.56 20.68
CA ALA A 14 -8.55 -1.42 20.69
C ALA A 14 -8.81 -2.74 19.95
N VAL A 15 -9.93 -3.42 20.24
CA VAL A 15 -10.32 -4.65 19.54
C VAL A 15 -10.55 -4.39 18.05
N PHE A 16 -11.25 -3.30 17.71
CA PHE A 16 -11.46 -2.92 16.32
C PHE A 16 -10.14 -2.73 15.58
N LEU A 17 -9.24 -1.91 16.12
CA LEU A 17 -7.94 -1.65 15.49
C LEU A 17 -7.07 -2.91 15.44
N LEU A 18 -7.06 -3.73 16.48
CA LEU A 18 -6.32 -4.99 16.52
C LEU A 18 -6.75 -5.95 15.41
N LEU A 19 -8.02 -5.94 15.01
CA LEU A 19 -8.53 -6.81 13.94
C LEU A 19 -8.38 -6.15 12.57
N PHE A 20 -8.77 -4.89 12.44
CA PHE A 20 -8.83 -4.21 11.16
C PHE A 20 -7.45 -3.75 10.69
N VAL A 21 -6.60 -3.21 11.58
CA VAL A 21 -5.30 -2.71 11.15
C VAL A 21 -4.45 -3.83 10.56
N PRO A 22 -4.25 -5.01 11.19
CA PRO A 22 -3.49 -6.09 10.57
C PRO A 22 -4.13 -6.58 9.26
N LEU A 23 -5.47 -6.67 9.19
CA LEU A 23 -6.19 -7.11 8.00
C LEU A 23 -5.84 -6.27 6.76
N PHE A 24 -5.73 -4.95 6.92
CA PHE A 24 -5.39 -4.03 5.82
C PHE A 24 -3.89 -3.74 5.70
N ALA A 25 -3.16 -3.69 6.81
CA ALA A 25 -1.76 -3.32 6.84
C ALA A 25 -0.85 -4.47 6.43
N VAL A 26 -1.14 -5.72 6.80
CA VAL A 26 -0.27 -6.87 6.49
C VAL A 26 -0.02 -7.01 4.98
N PRO A 27 -1.02 -6.96 4.08
CA PRO A 27 -0.77 -7.00 2.64
C PRO A 27 0.16 -5.88 2.16
N LEU A 28 0.03 -4.66 2.70
CA LEU A 28 0.90 -3.53 2.35
C LEU A 28 2.32 -3.71 2.90
N LEU A 29 2.44 -4.24 4.12
CA LEU A 29 3.74 -4.57 4.73
C LEU A 29 4.45 -5.68 3.95
N VAL A 30 3.71 -6.65 3.39
CA VAL A 30 4.24 -7.67 2.48
C VAL A 30 4.78 -7.02 1.22
N ILE A 31 4.06 -6.06 0.61
CA ILE A 31 4.57 -5.32 -0.55
C ILE A 31 5.87 -4.57 -0.22
N LEU A 32 5.92 -3.90 0.94
CA LEU A 32 7.12 -3.19 1.40
C LEU A 32 8.29 -4.13 1.71
N ALA A 33 8.05 -5.28 2.34
CA ALA A 33 9.09 -6.26 2.59
C ALA A 33 9.59 -6.89 1.28
N ALA A 34 8.68 -7.15 0.32
CA ALA A 34 9.02 -7.68 -0.99
C ALA A 34 9.89 -6.73 -1.80
N SER A 35 9.64 -5.41 -1.73
CA SER A 35 10.44 -4.42 -2.45
C SER A 35 11.87 -4.34 -1.93
N LEU A 36 12.10 -4.78 -0.69
CA LEU A 36 13.40 -4.84 -0.04
C LEU A 36 14.03 -6.25 -0.06
N ALA A 37 13.42 -7.22 -0.73
CA ALA A 37 13.89 -8.61 -0.78
C ALA A 37 14.26 -9.03 -2.21
N THR A 38 15.27 -9.91 -2.34
CA THR A 38 15.68 -10.42 -3.66
C THR A 38 14.54 -11.20 -4.33
N ASN A 39 13.87 -12.06 -3.56
CA ASN A 39 12.69 -12.84 -3.97
C ASN A 39 11.80 -13.20 -2.77
N TRP A 40 10.59 -13.71 -3.05
CA TRP A 40 9.68 -14.21 -2.03
C TRP A 40 9.08 -15.54 -2.48
N SER A 41 9.52 -16.63 -1.88
CA SER A 41 9.10 -18.00 -2.24
C SER A 41 8.52 -18.80 -1.07
N GLY A 42 8.59 -18.28 0.17
CA GLY A 42 8.09 -18.95 1.37
C GLY A 42 7.30 -18.02 2.29
N ALA A 43 7.16 -18.39 3.57
CA ALA A 43 6.45 -17.56 4.56
C ALA A 43 7.18 -16.24 4.90
N PHE A 44 8.50 -16.21 4.70
CA PHE A 44 9.35 -15.05 4.97
C PHE A 44 10.08 -14.59 3.69
N PRO A 45 10.42 -13.30 3.58
CA PRO A 45 11.25 -12.80 2.50
C PRO A 45 12.64 -13.43 2.52
N SER A 46 13.27 -13.49 1.35
CA SER A 46 14.68 -13.86 1.22
C SER A 46 15.63 -12.71 1.61
N GLY A 47 16.90 -12.78 1.21
CA GLY A 47 17.92 -11.77 1.55
C GLY A 47 17.57 -10.35 1.10
N PRO A 48 18.10 -9.32 1.80
CA PRO A 48 17.79 -7.92 1.53
C PRO A 48 18.38 -7.44 0.20
N THR A 49 17.71 -6.51 -0.48
CA THR A 49 18.19 -5.82 -1.68
C THR A 49 17.56 -4.42 -1.82
N VAL A 50 18.22 -3.56 -2.59
CA VAL A 50 17.69 -2.26 -3.06
C VAL A 50 17.65 -2.16 -4.59
N GLU A 51 18.10 -3.19 -5.30
CA GLU A 51 18.21 -3.22 -6.77
C GLU A 51 16.85 -3.02 -7.46
N ARG A 52 15.75 -3.40 -6.79
CA ARG A 52 14.38 -3.20 -7.26
C ARG A 52 14.07 -1.72 -7.51
N TYR A 53 14.61 -0.82 -6.68
CA TYR A 53 14.39 0.62 -6.84
C TYR A 53 15.20 1.20 -8.00
N SER A 54 16.45 0.78 -8.18
CA SER A 54 17.24 1.19 -9.34
C SER A 54 16.63 0.69 -10.65
N ALA A 55 16.13 -0.55 -10.66
CA ALA A 55 15.43 -1.12 -11.81
C ALA A 55 14.15 -0.34 -12.15
N ALA A 56 13.37 0.07 -11.13
CA ALA A 56 12.15 0.84 -11.34
C ALA A 56 12.40 2.22 -11.99
N THR A 57 13.58 2.79 -11.80
CA THR A 57 13.98 4.07 -12.40
C THR A 57 14.66 3.95 -13.77
N SER A 58 14.63 2.78 -14.40
CA SER A 58 15.31 2.57 -15.69
C SER A 58 14.51 1.65 -16.63
N GLY A 59 14.89 1.70 -17.91
CA GLY A 59 14.33 0.84 -18.96
C GLY A 59 12.80 0.85 -19.02
N ASP A 60 12.24 -0.32 -19.28
CA ASP A 60 10.80 -0.50 -19.51
C ASP A 60 9.94 -0.17 -18.28
N SER A 61 10.49 -0.35 -17.08
CA SER A 61 9.76 -0.06 -15.83
C SER A 61 9.51 1.44 -15.67
N LEU A 62 10.50 2.28 -15.98
CA LEU A 62 10.33 3.72 -15.95
C LEU A 62 9.33 4.19 -17.01
N GLN A 63 9.41 3.64 -18.22
CA GLN A 63 8.48 3.97 -19.30
C GLN A 63 7.03 3.63 -18.91
N ALA A 64 6.79 2.42 -18.39
CA ALA A 64 5.47 2.00 -17.95
C ALA A 64 4.94 2.90 -16.81
N LEU A 65 5.80 3.27 -15.86
CA LEU A 65 5.46 4.18 -14.77
C LEU A 65 5.07 5.58 -15.30
N THR A 66 5.87 6.14 -16.21
CA THR A 66 5.57 7.44 -16.83
C THR A 66 4.26 7.40 -17.61
N THR A 67 4.03 6.35 -18.41
CA THR A 67 2.76 6.19 -19.14
C THR A 67 1.58 6.16 -18.18
N SER A 68 1.64 5.34 -17.12
CA SER A 68 0.57 5.27 -16.11
C SER A 68 0.30 6.62 -15.45
N LEU A 69 1.35 7.35 -15.07
CA LEU A 69 1.24 8.68 -14.47
C LEU A 69 0.59 9.69 -15.42
N VAL A 70 1.04 9.75 -16.68
CA VAL A 70 0.47 10.65 -17.69
C VAL A 70 -1.01 10.32 -17.92
N THR A 71 -1.35 9.04 -18.03
CA THR A 71 -2.74 8.60 -18.18
C THR A 71 -3.59 8.99 -16.97
N ALA A 72 -3.11 8.73 -15.76
CA ALA A 72 -3.84 9.05 -14.53
C ALA A 72 -4.09 10.56 -14.40
N VAL A 73 -3.07 11.39 -14.68
CA VAL A 73 -3.19 12.85 -14.63
C VAL A 73 -4.16 13.36 -15.70
N ALA A 74 -3.99 12.93 -16.95
CA ALA A 74 -4.86 13.35 -18.05
C ALA A 74 -6.32 12.96 -17.79
N ALA A 75 -6.56 11.71 -17.35
CA ALA A 75 -7.90 11.24 -17.01
C ALA A 75 -8.50 12.03 -15.85
N SER A 76 -7.71 12.33 -14.81
CA SER A 76 -8.17 13.10 -13.66
C SER A 76 -8.54 14.54 -14.04
N VAL A 77 -7.74 15.19 -14.89
CA VAL A 77 -8.03 16.54 -15.39
C VAL A 77 -9.31 16.54 -16.24
N LEU A 78 -9.46 15.59 -17.17
CA LEU A 78 -10.67 15.46 -17.98
C LEU A 78 -11.90 15.21 -17.11
N ALA A 79 -11.80 14.31 -16.12
CA ALA A 79 -12.89 14.03 -15.18
C ALA A 79 -13.29 15.28 -14.39
N LEU A 80 -12.33 16.09 -13.95
CA LEU A 80 -12.59 17.33 -13.21
C LEU A 80 -13.25 18.41 -14.08
N VAL A 81 -12.79 18.57 -15.33
CA VAL A 81 -13.31 19.60 -16.25
C VAL A 81 -14.69 19.24 -16.78
N LEU A 82 -14.95 17.96 -17.05
CA LEU A 82 -16.21 17.50 -17.64
C LEU A 82 -17.27 17.09 -16.60
N GLY A 83 -16.85 16.71 -15.40
CA GLY A 83 -17.73 16.24 -14.33
C GLY A 83 -18.04 17.26 -13.23
N GLY A 84 -17.38 18.42 -13.24
CA GLY A 84 -17.72 19.58 -12.40
C GLY A 84 -18.82 20.43 -13.03
#